data_AF-A0A0Q8VCQ4-F1
#
_entry.id   AF-A0A0Q8VCQ4-F1
#
_cell.length_a   1.000
_cell.length_b   1.000
_cell.length_c   1.000
_cell.angle_alpha   90.00
_cell.angle_beta   90.00
_cell.angle_gamma   90.00
#
_symmetry.space_group_name_H-M   'P 1'
#
loop_
_entity.id
_entity.type
_entity.pdbx_description
1 polymer ?
#
loop_
_entity_poly.entity_id
_entity_poly.type
_entity_poly.pdbx_seq_one_letter_code
_entity_poly.pdbx_strand_id
1 'polypeptide(L)'
;MVEHVLLVEVFVTLFVIMDPVGTVPIFLSLTAGRSPATARRAAWQAVAVSFLVITLFAFFGQQIFNYLHISLPALQCAGGLLLLLVALELLTGNEQEHVANGDANIALVPLGTPLLAGPGAIVATMLFVQDIDSWASGISVALGIIAVHLALWAAMRYSLPILKVIRESGVLLVTRIAGLLLSAIAVQLVADAVRAFIAGEG
;
A
#
# COMPACT_ATOMS: atom_id res chain seq x y z
N MET A 1 23.91 6.17 11.83
CA MET A 1 22.82 6.25 12.82
C MET A 1 21.53 6.25 12.01
N VAL A 2 20.52 5.45 12.37
CA VAL A 2 19.27 5.39 11.61
C VAL A 2 18.55 6.74 11.71
N GLU A 3 18.05 7.26 10.59
CA GLU A 3 17.23 8.46 10.59
C GLU A 3 15.81 8.10 11.01
N HIS A 4 15.53 8.26 12.29
CA HIS A 4 14.26 7.86 12.89
C HIS A 4 13.05 8.59 12.29
N VAL A 5 13.22 9.83 11.82
CA VAL A 5 12.15 10.62 11.19
C VAL A 5 11.74 9.97 9.86
N LEU A 6 12.70 9.72 8.96
CA LEU A 6 12.44 9.09 7.67
C LEU A 6 11.85 7.68 7.83
N LEU A 7 12.33 6.89 8.79
CA LEU A 7 11.77 5.57 9.06
C LEU A 7 10.28 5.66 9.44
N VAL A 8 9.94 6.57 10.35
CA VAL A 8 8.55 6.77 10.78
C VAL A 8 7.69 7.26 9.62
N GLU A 9 8.22 8.17 8.79
CA GLU A 9 7.52 8.68 7.62
C GLU A 9 7.23 7.59 6.59
N VAL A 10 8.23 6.78 6.22
CA VAL A 10 8.07 5.63 5.31
C VAL A 10 7.04 4.66 5.88
N PHE A 11 7.16 4.32 7.17
CA PHE A 11 6.24 3.40 7.83
C PHE A 11 4.81 3.94 7.83
N VAL A 12 4.58 5.18 8.26
CA VAL A 12 3.24 5.78 8.35
C VAL A 12 2.62 5.92 6.97
N THR A 13 3.37 6.44 5.99
CA THR A 13 2.89 6.61 4.61
C THR A 13 2.49 5.27 4.01
N LEU A 14 3.35 4.24 4.08
CA LEU A 14 3.01 2.93 3.56
C LEU A 14 1.92 2.23 4.38
N PHE A 15 1.86 2.43 5.70
CA PHE A 15 0.80 1.87 6.54
C PHE A 15 -0.58 2.42 6.16
N VAL A 16 -0.68 3.72 5.88
CA VAL A 16 -1.91 4.35 5.41
C VAL A 16 -2.27 3.85 4.01
N ILE A 17 -1.29 3.77 3.10
CA ILE A 17 -1.51 3.34 1.72
C ILE A 17 -1.95 1.87 1.64
N MET A 18 -1.29 0.98 2.38
CA MET A 18 -1.51 -0.46 2.30
C MET A 18 -2.67 -0.94 3.19
N ASP A 19 -3.27 -0.04 3.97
CA ASP A 19 -4.36 -0.26 4.93
C ASP A 19 -4.41 -1.68 5.55
N PRO A 20 -3.49 -2.02 6.45
CA PRO A 20 -3.49 -3.32 7.11
C PRO A 20 -4.80 -3.63 7.84
N VAL A 21 -5.48 -2.61 8.35
CA VAL A 21 -6.69 -2.77 9.16
C VAL A 21 -7.91 -3.02 8.28
N GLY A 22 -8.10 -2.26 7.21
CA GLY A 22 -9.17 -2.50 6.22
C GLY A 22 -8.98 -3.81 5.45
N THR A 23 -7.74 -4.31 5.33
CA THR A 23 -7.48 -5.61 4.73
C THR A 23 -8.02 -6.79 5.58
N VAL A 24 -8.28 -6.60 6.89
CA VAL A 24 -8.79 -7.66 7.79
C VAL A 24 -10.12 -8.27 7.33
N PRO A 25 -11.20 -7.50 7.12
CA PRO A 25 -12.49 -8.07 6.67
C PRO A 25 -12.38 -8.74 5.30
N ILE A 26 -11.61 -8.18 4.37
CA ILE A 26 -11.36 -8.77 3.05
C ILE A 26 -10.62 -10.10 3.18
N PHE A 27 -9.59 -10.15 4.03
CA PHE A 27 -8.85 -11.38 4.28
C PHE A 27 -9.74 -12.46 4.91
N LEU A 28 -10.60 -12.08 5.87
CA LEU A 28 -11.52 -13.01 6.53
C LEU A 28 -12.59 -13.54 5.57
N SER A 29 -13.13 -12.71 4.67
CA SER A 29 -14.11 -13.16 3.67
C SER A 29 -13.48 -14.16 2.68
N LEU A 30 -12.27 -13.90 2.21
CA LEU A 30 -11.54 -14.77 1.26
C LEU A 30 -11.02 -16.07 1.89
N THR A 31 -10.83 -16.08 3.22
CA THR A 31 -10.41 -17.27 3.98
C THR A 31 -11.56 -17.97 4.70
N ALA A 32 -12.80 -17.48 4.55
CA ALA A 32 -13.99 -18.10 5.12
C ALA A 32 -14.12 -19.56 4.66
N GLY A 33 -14.45 -20.46 5.60
CA GLY A 33 -14.58 -21.89 5.33
C GLY A 33 -13.27 -22.66 5.09
N ARG A 34 -12.10 -21.99 5.09
CA ARG A 34 -10.79 -22.64 4.97
C ARG A 34 -10.22 -23.04 6.34
N SER A 35 -9.31 -24.01 6.35
CA SER A 35 -8.61 -24.40 7.58
C SER A 35 -7.72 -23.26 8.12
N PRO A 36 -7.49 -23.18 9.45
CA PRO A 36 -6.58 -22.19 10.02
C PRO A 36 -5.14 -22.28 9.48
N ALA A 37 -4.69 -23.47 9.04
CA ALA A 37 -3.38 -23.64 8.43
C ALA A 37 -3.33 -23.01 7.03
N THR A 38 -4.39 -23.20 6.24
CA THR A 38 -4.52 -22.62 4.89
C THR A 38 -4.60 -21.09 4.95
N ALA A 39 -5.40 -20.53 5.87
CA ALA A 39 -5.48 -19.08 6.05
C ALA A 39 -4.12 -18.47 6.42
N ARG A 40 -3.38 -19.09 7.35
CA ARG A 40 -2.03 -18.64 7.75
C ARG A 40 -1.03 -18.68 6.59
N ARG A 41 -1.11 -19.68 5.71
CA ARG A 41 -0.28 -19.77 4.51
C ARG A 41 -0.64 -18.68 3.51
N ALA A 42 -1.92 -18.41 3.31
CA ALA A 42 -2.39 -17.34 2.43
C ALA A 42 -1.90 -15.96 2.90
N ALA A 43 -1.96 -15.67 4.21
CA ALA A 43 -1.42 -14.43 4.77
C ALA A 43 0.08 -14.25 4.48
N TRP A 44 0.87 -15.30 4.70
CA TRP A 44 2.30 -15.28 4.39
C TRP A 44 2.58 -15.08 2.89
N GLN A 45 1.84 -15.77 2.03
CA GLN A 45 1.99 -15.64 0.58
C GLN A 45 1.64 -14.22 0.10
N ALA A 46 0.54 -13.66 0.60
CA ALA A 46 0.11 -12.31 0.27
C ALA A 46 1.19 -11.26 0.61
N VAL A 47 1.68 -11.29 1.86
CA VAL A 47 2.74 -10.37 2.32
C VAL A 47 4.05 -10.60 1.59
N ALA A 48 4.44 -11.85 1.34
CA ALA A 48 5.68 -12.16 0.64
C ALA A 48 5.67 -11.64 -0.80
N VAL A 49 4.55 -11.79 -1.53
CA VAL A 49 4.49 -11.26 -2.89
C VAL A 49 4.43 -9.73 -2.87
N SER A 50 3.68 -9.12 -1.96
CA SER A 50 3.69 -7.67 -1.77
C SER A 50 5.11 -7.14 -1.54
N PHE A 51 5.83 -7.76 -0.60
CA PHE A 51 7.20 -7.38 -0.26
C PHE A 51 8.14 -7.53 -1.45
N LEU A 52 8.01 -8.63 -2.20
CA LEU A 52 8.80 -8.86 -3.41
C LEU A 52 8.55 -7.77 -4.46
N VAL A 53 7.29 -7.45 -4.74
CA VAL A 53 6.94 -6.42 -5.73
C VAL A 53 7.48 -5.05 -5.31
N ILE A 54 7.23 -4.63 -4.06
CA ILE A 54 7.73 -3.34 -3.54
C ILE A 54 9.26 -3.29 -3.59
N THR A 55 9.94 -4.37 -3.19
CA THR A 55 11.40 -4.45 -3.23
C THR A 55 11.93 -4.39 -4.67
N LEU A 56 11.29 -5.09 -5.62
CA LEU A 56 11.69 -5.03 -7.02
C LEU A 56 11.57 -3.62 -7.58
N PHE A 57 10.48 -2.91 -7.30
CA PHE A 57 10.33 -1.51 -7.73
C PHE A 57 11.27 -0.55 -6.99
N ALA A 58 11.60 -0.83 -5.74
CA ALA A 58 12.61 -0.06 -5.01
C ALA A 58 13.99 -0.14 -5.69
N PHE A 59 14.40 -1.31 -6.19
CA PHE A 59 15.72 -1.47 -6.83
C PHE A 59 15.73 -1.16 -8.34
N PHE A 60 14.65 -1.49 -9.05
CA PHE A 60 14.60 -1.47 -10.52
C PHE A 60 13.59 -0.48 -11.10
N GLY A 61 12.76 0.15 -10.26
CA GLY A 61 11.71 1.05 -10.71
C GLY A 61 12.26 2.14 -11.61
N GLN A 62 13.30 2.85 -11.15
CA GLN A 62 13.89 3.95 -11.91
C GLN A 62 14.33 3.53 -13.31
N GLN A 63 14.94 2.36 -13.45
CA GLN A 63 15.43 1.83 -14.72
C GLN A 63 14.28 1.47 -15.65
N ILE A 64 13.18 0.91 -15.12
CA ILE A 64 11.97 0.61 -15.88
C ILE A 64 11.36 1.91 -16.43
N PHE A 65 11.19 2.94 -15.60
CA PHE A 65 10.60 4.20 -16.04
C PHE A 65 11.50 4.99 -17.00
N ASN A 66 12.81 4.99 -16.77
CA ASN A 66 13.77 5.59 -17.70
C ASN A 66 13.71 4.91 -19.08
N TYR A 67 13.60 3.58 -19.12
CA TYR A 67 13.45 2.83 -20.37
C TYR A 67 12.14 3.16 -21.10
N LEU A 68 11.06 3.38 -20.34
CA LEU A 68 9.75 3.76 -20.87
C LEU A 68 9.61 5.27 -21.14
N HIS A 69 10.65 6.07 -20.88
CA HIS A 69 10.62 7.53 -20.96
C HIS A 69 9.48 8.17 -20.13
N ILE A 70 9.21 7.61 -18.95
CA ILE A 70 8.23 8.14 -17.99
C ILE A 70 8.99 8.99 -16.96
N SER A 71 8.64 10.28 -16.85
CA SER A 71 9.22 11.18 -15.87
C SER A 71 8.68 10.93 -14.46
N LEU A 72 9.46 11.31 -13.45
CA LEU A 72 9.03 11.17 -12.06
C LEU A 72 7.73 11.95 -11.75
N PRO A 73 7.54 13.20 -12.22
CA PRO A 73 6.28 13.91 -12.03
C PRO A 73 5.09 13.17 -12.66
N ALA A 74 5.27 12.53 -13.82
CA ALA A 74 4.21 11.73 -14.43
C ALA A 74 3.82 10.53 -13.55
N LEU A 75 4.82 9.86 -12.95
CA LEU A 75 4.59 8.77 -12.02
C LEU A 75 3.91 9.23 -10.73
N GLN A 76 4.34 10.34 -10.15
CA GLN A 76 3.72 10.95 -8.96
C GLN A 76 2.26 11.32 -9.22
N CYS A 77 1.97 11.94 -10.37
CA CYS A 77 0.61 12.30 -10.76
C CYS A 77 -0.28 11.06 -10.91
N ALA A 78 0.19 10.05 -11.66
CA ALA A 78 -0.55 8.81 -11.85
C ALA A 78 -0.78 8.05 -10.54
N GLY A 79 0.27 7.93 -9.72
CA GLY A 79 0.20 7.30 -8.39
C GLY A 79 -0.75 8.05 -7.45
N GLY A 80 -0.68 9.37 -7.42
CA GLY A 80 -1.59 10.23 -6.65
C GLY A 80 -3.04 10.07 -7.08
N LEU A 81 -3.34 10.03 -8.38
CA LEU A 81 -4.70 9.79 -8.88
C LEU A 81 -5.23 8.40 -8.50
N LEU A 82 -4.40 7.37 -8.57
CA LEU A 82 -4.78 6.02 -8.14
C LEU A 82 -5.03 5.95 -6.64
N LEU A 83 -4.19 6.60 -5.84
CA LEU A 83 -4.39 6.71 -4.38
C LEU A 83 -5.66 7.49 -4.04
N LEU A 84 -6.00 8.54 -4.80
CA LEU A 84 -7.24 9.28 -4.61
C LEU A 84 -8.45 8.40 -4.88
N LEU A 85 -8.40 7.56 -5.93
CA LEU A 85 -9.46 6.60 -6.22
C LEU A 85 -9.65 5.63 -5.06
N VAL A 86 -8.58 5.00 -4.58
CA VAL A 86 -8.63 4.10 -3.42
C VAL A 86 -9.16 4.84 -2.19
N ALA A 87 -8.66 6.04 -1.89
CA ALA A 87 -9.13 6.84 -0.77
C ALA A 87 -10.65 7.12 -0.83
N LEU A 88 -11.17 7.43 -2.01
CA LEU A 88 -12.61 7.64 -2.21
C LEU A 88 -13.40 6.35 -2.00
N GLU A 89 -12.89 5.19 -2.43
CA GLU A 89 -13.50 3.88 -2.14
C GLU A 89 -13.58 3.63 -0.63
N LEU A 90 -12.48 3.89 0.11
CA LEU A 90 -12.45 3.75 1.57
C LEU A 90 -13.46 4.68 2.28
N LEU A 91 -13.64 5.90 1.76
CA LEU A 91 -14.56 6.89 2.34
C LEU A 91 -16.03 6.61 2.02
N THR A 92 -16.30 6.10 0.82
CA THR A 92 -17.66 5.80 0.34
C THR A 92 -18.16 4.44 0.81
N GLY A 93 -17.26 3.49 1.11
CA GLY A 93 -17.57 2.14 1.55
C GLY A 93 -17.82 1.14 0.42
N ASN A 94 -17.40 1.46 -0.82
CA ASN A 94 -17.60 0.61 -2.00
C ASN A 94 -16.58 -0.53 -2.13
N GLU A 95 -15.68 -0.70 -1.16
CA GLU A 95 -14.66 -1.78 -1.13
C GLU A 95 -15.28 -3.19 -1.24
N GLN A 96 -16.50 -3.37 -0.71
CA GLN A 96 -17.15 -4.68 -0.64
C GLN A 96 -17.84 -5.09 -1.94
N GLU A 97 -18.28 -4.16 -2.78
CA GLU A 97 -18.99 -4.46 -4.03
C GLU A 97 -18.09 -5.19 -5.04
N HIS A 98 -16.81 -4.82 -5.15
CA HIS A 98 -15.88 -5.46 -6.09
C HIS A 98 -15.52 -6.90 -5.72
N VAL A 99 -15.57 -7.24 -4.42
CA VAL A 99 -15.29 -8.60 -3.93
C VAL A 99 -16.56 -9.46 -3.93
N ALA A 100 -17.73 -8.86 -3.67
CA ALA A 100 -19.02 -9.56 -3.60
C ALA A 100 -19.62 -9.89 -4.98
N ASN A 101 -19.34 -9.09 -6.01
CA ASN A 101 -19.96 -9.26 -7.33
C ASN A 101 -19.43 -10.43 -8.16
N GLY A 102 -18.46 -11.21 -7.67
CA GLY A 102 -18.20 -12.56 -8.17
C GLY A 102 -18.02 -12.66 -9.69
N ASP A 103 -17.54 -11.60 -10.35
CA ASP A 103 -17.25 -11.67 -11.77
C ASP A 103 -16.14 -12.70 -11.92
N ALA A 104 -16.49 -13.82 -12.55
CA ALA A 104 -15.76 -15.08 -12.60
C ALA A 104 -14.41 -14.99 -13.35
N ASN A 105 -13.92 -13.77 -13.58
CA ASN A 105 -12.58 -13.44 -14.06
C ASN A 105 -11.64 -12.90 -12.98
N ILE A 106 -12.10 -12.73 -11.73
CA ILE A 106 -11.27 -12.34 -10.56
C ILE A 106 -10.74 -13.59 -9.82
N ALA A 107 -10.79 -14.77 -10.46
CA ALA A 107 -10.03 -15.95 -10.02
C ALA A 107 -8.50 -15.80 -10.21
N LEU A 108 -8.05 -14.65 -10.74
CA LEU A 108 -6.65 -14.32 -11.04
C LEU A 108 -6.12 -13.08 -10.32
N VAL A 109 -6.82 -12.55 -9.31
CA VAL A 109 -6.22 -11.58 -8.39
C VAL A 109 -5.99 -12.27 -7.04
N PRO A 110 -4.96 -13.14 -6.93
CA PRO A 110 -4.49 -13.57 -5.62
C PRO A 110 -4.39 -12.36 -4.70
N LEU A 111 -4.69 -12.54 -3.43
CA LEU A 111 -4.24 -11.66 -2.34
C LEU A 111 -2.73 -11.32 -2.39
N GLY A 112 -1.96 -12.01 -3.24
CA GLY A 112 -0.58 -11.69 -3.61
C GLY A 112 -0.35 -11.30 -5.08
N THR A 113 -1.30 -10.69 -5.78
CA THR A 113 -1.03 -9.89 -7.02
C THR A 113 -1.19 -8.40 -6.66
N PRO A 114 -0.85 -7.41 -7.52
CA PRO A 114 -0.41 -6.07 -7.10
C PRO A 114 -1.37 -5.20 -6.27
N LEU A 115 -2.47 -5.74 -5.74
CA LEU A 115 -3.38 -5.04 -4.85
C LEU A 115 -2.72 -4.56 -3.54
N LEU A 116 -1.92 -5.41 -2.86
CA LEU A 116 -1.19 -5.01 -1.65
C LEU A 116 0.02 -4.12 -1.97
N ALA A 117 0.76 -4.48 -3.02
CA ALA A 117 1.78 -3.64 -3.62
C ALA A 117 1.15 -2.70 -4.65
N GLY A 118 0.08 -2.01 -4.23
CA GLY A 118 -0.70 -1.13 -5.07
C GLY A 118 0.17 -0.11 -5.81
N PRO A 119 -0.28 0.43 -6.96
CA PRO A 119 0.44 1.46 -7.69
C PRO A 119 0.90 2.61 -6.78
N GLY A 120 0.09 3.01 -5.80
CA GLY A 120 0.48 4.02 -4.81
C GLY A 120 1.59 3.62 -3.86
N ALA A 121 1.64 2.36 -3.41
CA ALA A 121 2.73 1.85 -2.56
C ALA A 121 4.04 1.75 -3.36
N ILE A 122 3.95 1.39 -4.64
CA ILE A 122 5.08 1.40 -5.58
C ILE A 122 5.63 2.82 -5.75
N VAL A 123 4.75 3.79 -6.09
CA VAL A 123 5.15 5.19 -6.28
C VAL A 123 5.74 5.78 -5.00
N ALA A 124 5.08 5.63 -3.85
CA ALA A 124 5.60 6.13 -2.57
C ALA A 124 6.96 5.53 -2.23
N THR A 125 7.12 4.22 -2.40
CA THR A 125 8.42 3.55 -2.19
C THR A 125 9.51 4.14 -3.07
N MET A 126 9.20 4.40 -4.34
CA MET A 126 10.16 4.97 -5.27
C MET A 126 10.59 6.38 -4.91
N LEU A 127 9.66 7.22 -4.43
CA LEU A 127 10.00 8.56 -3.95
C LEU A 127 10.95 8.48 -2.77
N PHE A 128 10.63 7.65 -1.77
CA PHE A 128 11.53 7.44 -0.64
C PHE A 128 12.90 6.90 -1.03
N VAL A 129 12.98 6.08 -2.08
CA VAL A 129 14.27 5.59 -2.60
C VAL A 129 15.08 6.70 -3.29
N GLN A 130 14.43 7.63 -3.98
CA GLN A 130 15.11 8.77 -4.59
C GLN A 130 15.63 9.78 -3.58
N ASP A 131 14.95 9.90 -2.43
CA ASP A 131 15.38 10.75 -1.32
C ASP A 131 16.55 10.13 -0.50
N ILE A 132 17.02 8.93 -0.86
CA ILE A 132 18.19 8.30 -0.21
C ILE A 132 19.46 9.04 -0.64
N ASP A 133 19.96 9.86 0.27
CA ASP A 133 21.21 10.61 0.16
C ASP A 133 22.39 9.95 0.90
N SER A 134 22.11 8.97 1.76
CA SER A 134 23.09 8.37 2.66
C SER A 134 22.80 6.91 2.96
N TRP A 135 23.81 6.19 3.46
CA TRP A 135 23.61 4.81 3.92
C TRP A 135 22.61 4.71 5.09
N ALA A 136 22.50 5.78 5.89
CA ALA A 136 21.56 5.85 7.00
C ALA A 136 20.11 5.96 6.51
N SER A 137 19.84 6.83 5.54
CA SER A 137 18.51 6.99 4.94
C SER A 137 18.09 5.72 4.20
N GLY A 138 19.02 5.05 3.49
CA GLY A 138 18.74 3.76 2.87
C GLY A 138 18.33 2.66 3.85
N ILE A 139 19.00 2.58 5.02
CA ILE A 139 18.58 1.66 6.09
C ILE A 139 17.20 2.04 6.64
N SER A 140 16.92 3.33 6.84
CA SER A 140 15.61 3.81 7.31
C SER A 140 14.47 3.39 6.39
N VAL A 141 14.64 3.56 5.07
CA VAL A 141 13.64 3.15 4.06
C VAL A 141 13.43 1.64 4.11
N ALA A 142 14.51 0.85 4.10
CA ALA A 142 14.43 -0.60 4.16
C ALA A 142 13.71 -1.09 5.44
N LEU A 143 14.04 -0.50 6.60
CA LEU A 143 13.38 -0.84 7.87
C LEU A 143 11.90 -0.43 7.87
N GLY A 144 11.55 0.72 7.28
CA GLY A 144 10.16 1.16 7.13
C GLY A 144 9.34 0.18 6.28
N ILE A 145 9.87 -0.24 5.13
CA ILE A 145 9.26 -1.25 4.26
C ILE A 145 9.08 -2.58 5.01
N ILE A 146 10.09 -3.04 5.74
CA ILE A 146 9.98 -4.26 6.55
C ILE A 146 8.90 -4.09 7.64
N ALA A 147 8.89 -2.97 8.35
CA ALA A 147 7.95 -2.70 9.43
C ALA A 147 6.48 -2.71 8.95
N VAL A 148 6.19 -2.10 7.79
CA VAL A 148 4.81 -2.12 7.25
C VAL A 148 4.40 -3.52 6.80
N HIS A 149 5.31 -4.30 6.21
CA HIS A 149 5.00 -5.69 5.83
C HIS A 149 4.79 -6.59 7.05
N LEU A 150 5.51 -6.35 8.15
CA LEU A 150 5.24 -6.98 9.44
C LEU A 150 3.88 -6.59 9.99
N ALA A 151 3.47 -5.32 9.86
CA ALA A 151 2.14 -4.86 10.26
C ALA A 151 1.03 -5.52 9.42
N LEU A 152 1.18 -5.62 8.11
CA LEU A 152 0.26 -6.35 7.22
C LEU A 152 0.15 -7.82 7.61
N TRP A 153 1.28 -8.47 7.81
CA TRP A 153 1.31 -9.85 8.26
C TRP A 153 0.61 -10.03 9.60
N ALA A 154 0.87 -9.15 10.57
CA ALA A 154 0.23 -9.18 11.87
C ALA A 154 -1.29 -8.98 11.74
N ALA A 155 -1.73 -8.03 10.91
CA ALA A 155 -3.15 -7.76 10.70
C ALA A 155 -3.88 -8.97 10.12
N MET A 156 -3.32 -9.62 9.10
CA MET A 156 -3.91 -10.85 8.53
C MET A 156 -3.83 -12.03 9.51
N ARG A 157 -2.70 -12.20 10.20
CA ARG A 157 -2.48 -13.30 11.15
C ARG A 157 -3.41 -13.21 12.35
N TYR A 158 -3.65 -12.01 12.84
CA TYR A 158 -4.51 -11.72 13.99
C TYR A 158 -5.86 -11.15 13.57
N SER A 159 -6.28 -11.39 12.33
CA SER A 159 -7.54 -10.89 11.76
C SER A 159 -8.77 -11.22 12.62
N LEU A 160 -8.90 -12.47 13.10
CA LEU A 160 -9.99 -12.88 14.00
C LEU A 160 -10.01 -12.12 15.34
N PRO A 161 -8.91 -12.07 16.12
CA PRO A 161 -8.89 -11.29 17.36
C PRO A 161 -9.03 -9.78 17.11
N ILE A 162 -8.44 -9.23 16.05
CA ILE A 162 -8.61 -7.81 15.67
C ILE A 162 -10.09 -7.51 15.45
N LEU A 163 -10.78 -8.33 14.66
CA LEU A 163 -12.22 -8.15 14.41
C LEU A 163 -13.05 -8.29 15.71
N LYS A 164 -12.67 -9.18 16.64
CA LYS A 164 -13.36 -9.32 17.93
C LYS A 164 -13.18 -8.13 18.86
N VAL A 165 -12.00 -7.51 18.87
CA VAL A 165 -11.67 -6.38 19.75
C VAL A 165 -12.23 -5.07 19.20
N ILE A 166 -11.97 -4.80 17.92
CA ILE A 166 -12.29 -3.51 17.29
C ILE A 166 -13.73 -3.50 16.74
N ARG A 167 -14.30 -4.68 16.48
CA ARG A 167 -15.60 -4.88 15.81
C ARG A 167 -15.62 -4.29 14.40
N GLU A 168 -16.61 -4.68 13.60
CA GLU A 168 -16.77 -4.19 12.23
C GLU A 168 -16.86 -2.65 12.18
N SER A 169 -17.59 -2.04 13.11
CA SER A 169 -17.72 -0.57 13.18
C SER A 169 -16.40 0.14 13.46
N GLY A 170 -15.50 -0.46 14.26
CA GLY A 170 -14.20 0.14 14.53
C GLY A 170 -13.23 -0.04 13.36
N VAL A 171 -13.29 -1.17 12.66
CA VAL A 171 -12.54 -1.37 11.40
C VAL A 171 -12.96 -0.30 10.39
N LEU A 172 -14.27 -0.12 10.20
CA LEU A 172 -14.81 0.91 9.30
C LEU A 172 -14.34 2.32 9.69
N LEU A 173 -14.32 2.65 10.98
CA LEU A 173 -13.83 3.95 11.45
C LEU A 173 -12.33 4.15 11.11
N VAL A 174 -11.50 3.15 11.40
CA VAL A 174 -10.05 3.22 11.13
C VAL A 174 -9.79 3.33 9.63
N THR A 175 -10.49 2.53 8.81
CA THR A 175 -10.39 2.58 7.35
C THR A 175 -10.83 3.95 6.80
N ARG A 176 -11.88 4.57 7.36
CA ARG A 176 -12.27 5.94 6.97
C ARG A 176 -11.22 6.98 7.33
N ILE A 177 -10.58 6.85 8.50
CA ILE A 177 -9.47 7.75 8.89
C ILE A 177 -8.28 7.55 7.95
N ALA A 178 -7.93 6.30 7.63
CA ALA A 178 -6.90 5.99 6.64
C ALA A 178 -7.25 6.58 5.27
N GLY A 179 -8.50 6.46 4.81
CA GLY A 179 -8.98 7.08 3.57
C GLY A 179 -8.86 8.60 3.55
N LEU A 180 -9.15 9.29 4.67
CA LEU A 180 -8.93 10.74 4.77
C LEU A 180 -7.45 11.10 4.64
N LEU A 181 -6.56 10.38 5.32
CA LEU A 181 -5.11 10.59 5.24
C LEU A 181 -4.57 10.28 3.83
N LEU A 182 -5.04 9.18 3.23
CA LEU A 182 -4.66 8.76 1.89
C LEU A 182 -5.07 9.77 0.83
N SER A 183 -6.27 10.35 0.96
CA SER A 183 -6.74 11.45 0.10
C SER A 183 -5.82 12.67 0.19
N ALA A 184 -5.38 13.04 1.40
CA ALA A 184 -4.44 14.14 1.57
C ALA A 184 -3.08 13.85 0.91
N ILE A 185 -2.53 12.64 1.10
CA ILE A 185 -1.28 12.20 0.45
C ILE A 185 -1.43 12.23 -1.08
N ALA A 186 -2.55 11.72 -1.59
CA ALA A 186 -2.84 11.69 -3.01
C ALA A 186 -2.88 13.10 -3.64
N VAL A 187 -3.59 14.03 -2.99
CA VAL A 187 -3.65 15.43 -3.44
C VAL A 187 -2.27 16.08 -3.39
N GLN A 188 -1.47 15.79 -2.36
CA GLN A 188 -0.10 16.29 -2.26
C GLN A 188 0.77 15.81 -3.43
N LEU A 189 0.76 14.51 -3.74
CA LEU A 189 1.50 13.94 -4.86
C LEU A 189 1.11 14.55 -6.22
N VAL A 190 -0.20 14.76 -6.44
CA VAL A 190 -0.68 15.41 -7.67
C VAL A 190 -0.22 16.87 -7.72
N ALA A 191 -0.31 17.60 -6.61
CA ALA A 191 0.12 18.99 -6.56
C ALA A 191 1.63 19.14 -6.81
N ASP A 192 2.46 18.29 -6.23
CA ASP A 192 3.91 18.29 -6.42
C ASP A 192 4.28 17.93 -7.87
N ALA A 193 3.61 16.94 -8.44
CA ALA A 193 3.77 16.60 -9.85
C ALA A 193 3.42 17.77 -10.78
N VAL A 194 2.28 18.43 -10.56
CA VAL A 194 1.86 19.59 -11.36
C VAL A 194 2.86 20.74 -11.24
N ARG A 195 3.39 20.99 -10.04
CA ARG A 195 4.44 22.01 -9.83
C ARG A 195 5.71 21.68 -10.61
N ALA A 196 6.16 20.43 -10.56
CA ALA A 196 7.34 19.97 -11.30
C ALA A 196 7.15 20.11 -12.82
N PHE A 197 5.96 19.78 -13.35
CA PHE A 197 5.64 20.02 -14.76
C PHE A 197 5.69 21.51 -15.14
N ILE A 198 5.16 22.39 -14.30
CA ILE A 198 5.21 23.85 -14.53
C ILE A 198 6.66 24.38 -14.48
N ALA A 199 7.50 23.82 -13.60
CA ALA A 199 8.91 24.17 -13.47
C ALA A 199 9.77 23.65 -14.65
N GLY A 200 9.24 22.79 -15.52
CA GLY A 200 9.96 22.22 -16.65
C GLY A 200 10.81 20.99 -16.30
N GLU A 201 10.48 20.30 -15.21
CA GLU A 201 11.18 19.10 -14.71
C GLU A 201 10.56 17.78 -15.22
N GLY A 202 9.57 17.87 -16.10
CA GLY A 202 8.72 16.75 -16.54
C GLY A 202 9.00 16.19 -17.92
#